data_AF-X6N8E2-F1
#
_entry.id   AF-X6N8E2-F1
#
_cell.length_a   1.000
_cell.length_b   1.000
_cell.length_c   1.000
_cell.angle_alpha   90.00
_cell.angle_beta   90.00
_cell.angle_gamma   90.00
#
_symmetry.space_group_name_H-M   'P 1'
#
loop_
_entity.id
_entity.type
_entity.pdbx_description
1 polymer ?
#
loop_
_entity_poly.entity_id
_entity_poly.type
_entity_poly.pdbx_seq_one_letter_code
_entity_poly.pdbx_strand_id
1 'polypeptide(L)'
;EEEQEDKAKKKGGNVLGYNRFRTLYRQKLKEEKYEECEQLCLEQLDLNCRDSIRAKLHNRLGYLYEYYMDGKVFDDILERYVLAFQADQFNISTNYNLANFLVQQGIKHFNAIQQINPKLQLRFFALLGHEQQRGYAVIAIPLIFFFCFV
;
A
#
# COMPACT_ATOMS: atom_id res chain seq x y z
N GLU A 1 30.37 33.08 1.44
CA GLU A 1 29.91 31.92 2.21
C GLU A 1 28.58 32.16 2.94
N GLU A 2 28.19 33.41 3.24
CA GLU A 2 26.88 33.71 3.87
C GLU A 2 25.65 33.57 2.93
N GLU A 3 25.84 33.52 1.61
CA GLU A 3 24.72 33.40 0.64
C GLU A 3 24.23 31.96 0.40
N GLN A 4 24.95 30.96 0.91
CA GLN A 4 24.54 29.56 0.83
C GLN A 4 23.78 29.09 2.09
N GLU A 5 23.95 29.79 3.21
CA GLU A 5 23.28 29.46 4.47
C GLU A 5 21.80 29.93 4.50
N ASP A 6 21.45 30.96 3.72
CA ASP A 6 20.08 31.50 3.67
C ASP A 6 19.14 30.69 2.74
N LYS A 7 19.70 29.87 1.84
CA LYS A 7 18.91 28.89 1.06
C LYS A 7 18.59 27.61 1.85
N ALA A 8 19.29 27.34 2.95
CA ALA A 8 19.02 26.20 3.82
C ALA A 8 17.87 26.44 4.81
N LYS A 9 17.55 27.72 5.12
CA LYS A 9 16.50 28.08 6.10
C LYS A 9 15.10 28.29 5.51
N LYS A 10 14.93 28.22 4.19
CA LYS A 10 13.63 28.40 3.49
C LYS A 10 12.93 27.11 3.02
N LYS A 11 13.44 25.93 3.38
CA LYS A 11 12.79 24.62 3.12
C LYS A 11 12.28 23.91 4.38
N GLY A 12 12.05 24.66 5.46
CA GLY A 12 11.21 24.21 6.56
C GLY A 12 9.73 24.27 6.17
N GLY A 13 9.35 23.58 5.08
CA GLY A 13 7.94 23.34 4.77
C GLY A 13 7.30 22.78 6.03
N ASN A 14 6.25 23.43 6.51
CA ASN A 14 5.65 23.21 7.82
C ASN A 14 5.33 21.72 7.99
N VAL A 15 6.25 20.94 8.57
CA VAL A 15 6.12 19.49 8.70
C VAL A 15 4.94 19.28 9.63
N LEU A 16 3.78 18.95 9.07
CA LEU A 16 2.65 18.55 9.87
C LEU A 16 3.11 17.31 10.64
N GLY A 17 3.26 17.44 11.96
CA GLY A 17 3.53 16.27 12.79
C GLY A 17 2.52 15.18 12.44
N TYR A 18 2.97 13.92 12.30
CA TYR A 18 2.17 12.84 11.71
C TYR A 18 0.76 12.69 12.32
N ASN A 19 0.59 13.05 13.61
CA ASN A 19 -0.73 13.08 14.26
C ASN A 19 -1.68 14.12 13.66
N ARG A 20 -1.18 15.32 13.35
CA ARG A 20 -1.97 16.38 12.70
C ARG A 20 -2.33 15.99 11.26
N PHE A 21 -1.37 15.45 10.51
CA PHE A 21 -1.62 14.85 9.20
C PHE A 21 -2.73 13.78 9.29
N ARG A 22 -2.62 12.84 10.23
CA ARG A 22 -3.59 11.75 10.40
C ARG A 22 -5.00 12.26 10.69
N THR A 23 -5.14 13.30 11.51
CA THR A 23 -6.45 13.91 11.80
C THR A 23 -7.04 14.55 10.56
N LEU A 24 -6.25 15.36 9.84
CA LEU A 24 -6.71 16.04 8.63
C LEU A 24 -7.07 15.07 7.51
N TYR A 25 -6.23 14.06 7.28
CA TYR A 25 -6.49 12.99 6.32
C TYR A 25 -7.81 12.28 6.61
N ARG A 26 -8.05 11.91 7.88
CA ARG A 26 -9.30 11.25 8.29
C ARG A 26 -10.53 12.14 8.12
N GLN A 27 -10.37 13.44 8.35
CA GLN A 27 -11.45 14.39 8.12
C GLN A 27 -11.79 14.45 6.63
N LYS A 28 -10.79 14.68 5.77
CA LYS A 28 -11.00 14.77 4.32
C LYS A 28 -11.56 13.47 3.72
N LEU A 29 -11.12 12.32 4.22
CA LEU A 29 -11.66 11.03 3.82
C LEU A 29 -13.15 10.90 4.13
N LYS A 30 -13.61 11.41 5.29
CA LYS A 30 -15.04 11.45 5.65
C LYS A 30 -15.84 12.44 4.83
N GLU A 31 -15.19 13.51 4.36
CA GLU A 31 -15.77 14.50 3.46
C GLU A 31 -15.69 14.04 1.98
N GLU A 32 -15.25 12.81 1.72
CA GLU A 32 -15.09 12.20 0.38
C GLU A 32 -14.17 13.01 -0.55
N LYS A 33 -13.24 13.78 0.03
CA LYS A 33 -12.23 14.57 -0.69
C LYS A 33 -10.99 13.73 -0.96
N TYR A 34 -11.10 12.77 -1.88
CA TYR A 34 -10.07 11.75 -2.10
C TYR A 34 -8.81 12.33 -2.76
N GLU A 35 -8.95 13.22 -3.74
CA GLU A 35 -7.82 13.88 -4.40
C GLU A 35 -7.03 14.76 -3.41
N GLU A 36 -7.73 15.43 -2.48
CA GLU A 36 -7.06 16.17 -1.42
C GLU A 36 -6.36 15.24 -0.41
N CYS A 37 -6.90 14.04 -0.17
CA CYS A 37 -6.23 13.01 0.63
C CYS A 37 -4.93 12.52 -0.04
N GLU A 38 -4.97 12.30 -1.36
CA GLU A 38 -3.80 11.93 -2.16
C GLU A 38 -2.73 13.02 -2.08
N GLN A 39 -3.11 14.26 -2.38
CA GLN A 39 -2.22 15.42 -2.34
C GLN A 39 -1.56 15.59 -0.97
N LEU A 40 -2.32 15.46 0.13
CA LEU A 40 -1.77 15.52 1.48
C LEU A 40 -0.71 14.44 1.73
N CYS A 41 -0.90 13.22 1.23
CA CYS A 41 0.10 12.16 1.38
C CYS A 41 1.37 12.48 0.58
N LEU A 42 1.22 12.93 -0.67
CA LEU A 42 2.34 13.26 -1.55
C LEU A 42 3.18 14.41 -1.00
N GLU A 43 2.54 15.49 -0.54
CA GLU A 43 3.23 16.61 0.10
C GLU A 43 4.03 16.18 1.33
N GLN A 44 3.51 15.24 2.13
CA GLN A 44 4.25 14.72 3.28
C GLN A 44 5.39 13.76 2.89
N LEU A 45 5.28 13.08 1.74
CA LEU A 45 6.34 12.23 1.20
C LEU A 45 7.49 13.05 0.61
N ASP A 46 7.19 14.21 0.02
CA ASP A 46 8.20 15.16 -0.51
C ASP A 46 9.03 15.81 0.60
N LEU A 47 8.52 15.81 1.84
CA LEU A 47 9.29 16.15 3.01
C LEU A 47 10.24 15.00 3.36
N ASN A 48 11.43 15.31 3.87
CA ASN A 48 12.38 14.30 4.35
C ASN A 48 11.85 13.61 5.63
N CYS A 49 10.90 12.69 5.45
CA CYS A 49 10.25 11.95 6.51
C CYS A 49 10.99 10.64 6.82
N ARG A 50 10.96 10.26 8.11
CA ARG A 50 11.50 8.98 8.59
C ARG A 50 10.78 7.80 7.92
N ASP A 51 11.47 6.69 7.75
CA ASP A 51 10.92 5.52 7.04
C ASP A 51 9.63 4.98 7.66
N SER A 52 9.51 4.98 8.99
CA SER A 52 8.28 4.57 9.68
C SER A 52 7.08 5.49 9.40
N ILE A 53 7.31 6.75 9.02
CA ILE A 53 6.26 7.68 8.56
C ILE A 53 6.01 7.45 7.07
N ARG A 54 7.07 7.32 6.26
CA ARG A 54 7.00 7.03 4.82
C ARG A 54 6.17 5.77 4.54
N ALA A 55 6.40 4.70 5.30
CA ALA A 55 5.62 3.47 5.24
C ALA A 55 4.14 3.72 5.48
N LYS A 56 3.80 4.51 6.51
CA LYS A 56 2.40 4.85 6.83
C LYS A 56 1.74 5.70 5.75
N LEU A 57 2.48 6.61 5.11
CA LEU A 57 1.97 7.46 4.03
C LEU A 57 1.69 6.65 2.77
N HIS A 58 2.65 5.83 2.33
CA HIS A 58 2.46 4.94 1.19
C HIS A 58 1.35 3.91 1.44
N ASN A 59 1.25 3.34 2.65
CA ASN A 59 0.17 2.42 2.99
C ASN A 59 -1.22 3.11 2.95
N ARG A 60 -1.29 4.39 3.31
CA ARG A 60 -2.52 5.19 3.18
C ARG A 60 -2.87 5.48 1.72
N LEU A 61 -1.88 5.80 0.89
CA LEU A 61 -2.08 5.98 -0.56
C LEU A 61 -2.58 4.69 -1.21
N GLY A 62 -1.98 3.54 -0.91
CA GLY A 62 -2.45 2.25 -1.42
C GLY A 62 -3.90 1.99 -1.04
N TYR A 63 -4.26 2.21 0.22
CA TYR A 63 -5.65 2.08 0.69
C TYR A 63 -6.61 3.07 0.01
N LEU A 64 -6.17 4.31 -0.20
CA LEU A 64 -6.97 5.33 -0.90
C LEU A 64 -7.24 4.90 -2.35
N TYR A 65 -6.20 4.44 -3.05
CA TYR A 65 -6.29 4.01 -4.43
C TYR A 65 -7.16 2.76 -4.59
N GLU A 66 -7.05 1.81 -3.67
CA GLU A 66 -7.79 0.56 -3.70
C GLU A 66 -9.30 0.74 -3.51
N TYR A 67 -9.72 1.63 -2.61
CA TYR A 67 -11.11 1.69 -2.16
C TYR A 67 -11.89 2.93 -2.60
N TYR A 68 -11.22 4.01 -3.02
CA TYR A 68 -11.88 5.30 -3.22
C TYR A 68 -11.57 6.00 -4.55
N MET A 69 -10.62 5.51 -5.35
CA MET A 69 -10.24 6.16 -6.60
C MET A 69 -10.39 5.22 -7.80
N ASP A 70 -11.44 5.44 -8.60
CA ASP A 70 -11.80 4.59 -9.74
C ASP A 70 -10.80 4.63 -10.93
N GLY A 71 -9.79 5.52 -10.88
CA GLY A 71 -8.78 5.68 -11.94
C GLY A 71 -7.46 4.94 -11.70
N LYS A 72 -7.29 4.27 -10.55
CA LYS A 72 -6.02 3.63 -10.17
C LYS A 72 -6.03 2.17 -10.58
N VAL A 73 -5.02 1.75 -11.34
CA VAL A 73 -4.89 0.35 -11.78
C VAL A 73 -4.15 -0.49 -10.76
N PHE A 74 -4.12 -1.81 -10.99
CA PHE A 74 -3.46 -2.78 -10.10
C PHE A 74 -2.02 -2.35 -9.74
N ASP A 75 -1.23 -1.96 -10.74
CA ASP A 75 0.17 -1.57 -10.54
C ASP A 75 0.31 -0.32 -9.67
N ASP A 76 -0.58 0.67 -9.83
CA ASP A 76 -0.57 1.88 -9.01
C ASP A 76 -0.77 1.53 -7.53
N ILE A 77 -1.74 0.66 -7.24
CA ILE A 77 -2.08 0.24 -5.88
C ILE A 77 -0.95 -0.62 -5.30
N LEU A 78 -0.47 -1.61 -6.07
CA LEU A 78 0.59 -2.51 -5.65
C LEU A 78 1.87 -1.74 -5.33
N GLU A 79 2.26 -0.81 -6.20
CA GLU A 79 3.46 0.00 -6.01
C GLU A 79 3.41 0.74 -4.67
N ARG A 80 2.27 1.37 -4.33
CA ARG A 80 2.14 2.06 -3.04
C ARG A 80 2.33 1.11 -1.86
N TYR A 81 1.73 -0.09 -1.89
CA TYR A 81 1.92 -1.05 -0.80
C TYR A 81 3.35 -1.63 -0.73
N VAL A 82 4.00 -1.85 -1.87
CA VAL A 82 5.40 -2.31 -1.92
C VAL A 82 6.34 -1.23 -1.39
N LEU A 83 6.17 0.03 -1.80
CA LEU A 83 6.96 1.16 -1.28
C LEU A 83 6.76 1.33 0.24
N ALA A 84 5.55 1.09 0.73
CA ALA A 84 5.29 1.09 2.17
C ALA A 84 6.08 -0.02 2.88
N PHE A 85 6.07 -1.23 2.33
CA PHE A 85 6.78 -2.38 2.89
C PHE A 85 8.29 -2.20 2.87
N GLN A 86 8.83 -1.66 1.77
CA GLN A 86 10.26 -1.37 1.63
C GLN A 86 10.73 -0.32 2.64
N ALA A 87 9.89 0.67 2.96
CA ALA A 87 10.22 1.66 3.97
C ALA A 87 10.22 1.07 5.40
N ASP A 88 9.23 0.24 5.75
CA ASP A 88 9.16 -0.38 7.09
C ASP A 88 8.51 -1.76 7.03
N GLN A 89 9.36 -2.79 6.97
CA GLN A 89 8.93 -4.19 6.89
C GLN A 89 8.24 -4.68 8.16
N PHE A 90 8.39 -4.00 9.30
CA PHE A 90 7.77 -4.37 10.57
C PHE A 90 6.44 -3.65 10.80
N ASN A 91 6.01 -2.81 9.85
CA ASN A 91 4.73 -2.13 9.93
C ASN A 91 3.57 -3.11 9.73
N ILE A 92 2.86 -3.43 10.82
CA ILE A 92 1.76 -4.41 10.83
C ILE A 92 0.68 -4.06 9.81
N SER A 93 0.26 -2.78 9.75
CA SER A 93 -0.80 -2.34 8.83
C SER A 93 -0.39 -2.49 7.38
N THR A 94 0.88 -2.24 7.06
CA THR A 94 1.43 -2.38 5.71
C THR A 94 1.44 -3.83 5.27
N ASN A 95 1.96 -4.74 6.11
CA ASN A 95 1.96 -6.17 5.83
C ASN A 95 0.54 -6.71 5.65
N TYR A 96 -0.39 -6.30 6.53
CA TYR A 96 -1.79 -6.71 6.45
C TYR A 96 -2.45 -6.25 5.15
N ASN A 97 -2.35 -4.96 4.81
CA ASN A 97 -3.00 -4.41 3.63
C ASN A 97 -2.41 -4.98 2.33
N LEU A 98 -1.08 -5.10 2.22
CA LEU A 98 -0.44 -5.71 1.06
C LEU A 98 -0.86 -7.17 0.88
N ALA A 99 -0.85 -7.96 1.95
CA ALA A 99 -1.26 -9.36 1.89
C ALA A 99 -2.74 -9.49 1.51
N ASN A 100 -3.61 -8.68 2.12
CA ASN A 100 -5.03 -8.69 1.81
C ASN A 100 -5.29 -8.30 0.35
N PHE A 101 -4.64 -7.25 -0.15
CA PHE A 101 -4.73 -6.83 -1.56
C PHE A 101 -4.32 -7.98 -2.49
N LEU A 102 -3.16 -8.59 -2.28
CA LEU A 102 -2.68 -9.70 -3.11
C LEU A 102 -3.63 -10.91 -3.10
N VAL A 103 -4.19 -11.26 -1.94
CA VAL A 103 -5.16 -12.34 -1.82
C VAL A 103 -6.43 -12.01 -2.60
N GLN A 104 -6.98 -10.80 -2.45
CA GLN A 104 -8.19 -10.39 -3.16
C GLN A 104 -7.98 -10.42 -4.69
N GLN A 105 -6.84 -9.94 -5.18
CA GLN A 105 -6.52 -9.98 -6.61
C GLN A 105 -6.33 -11.43 -7.10
N GLY A 106 -5.66 -12.27 -6.31
CA GLY A 106 -5.54 -13.71 -6.60
C GLY A 106 -6.90 -14.41 -6.74
N ILE A 107 -7.83 -14.13 -5.82
CA ILE A 107 -9.21 -14.66 -5.88
C ILE A 107 -9.93 -14.16 -7.14
N LYS A 108 -9.81 -12.87 -7.47
CA LYS A 108 -10.43 -12.29 -8.67
C LYS A 108 -9.94 -12.99 -9.95
N HIS A 109 -8.62 -13.17 -10.09
CA HIS A 109 -8.05 -13.87 -11.24
C HIS A 109 -8.44 -15.35 -11.28
N PHE A 110 -8.45 -16.03 -10.13
CA PHE A 110 -8.89 -17.42 -10.04
C PHE A 110 -10.35 -17.59 -10.49
N ASN A 111 -11.26 -16.72 -10.04
CA ASN A 111 -12.66 -16.74 -10.46
C ASN A 111 -12.81 -16.49 -11.97
N ALA A 112 -12.04 -15.55 -12.54
CA ALA A 112 -12.04 -15.30 -13.97
C ALA A 112 -11.59 -16.53 -14.77
N ILE A 113 -10.54 -17.22 -14.30
CA ILE A 113 -10.06 -18.46 -14.91
C ILE A 113 -11.13 -19.56 -14.83
N GLN A 114 -11.83 -19.72 -13.70
CA GLN A 114 -12.90 -20.71 -13.56
C GLN A 114 -14.08 -20.45 -14.51
N GLN A 115 -14.39 -19.18 -14.80
CA GLN A 115 -15.42 -18.84 -15.78
C GLN A 115 -15.01 -19.24 -17.20
N ILE A 116 -13.74 -19.10 -17.55
CA ILE A 116 -13.19 -19.46 -18.88
C ILE A 116 -13.04 -20.98 -19.00
N ASN A 117 -12.55 -21.64 -17.95
CA ASN A 117 -12.32 -23.09 -17.93
C ASN A 117 -12.82 -23.70 -16.61
N PRO A 118 -14.12 -24.06 -16.53
CA PRO A 118 -14.72 -24.62 -15.32
C PRO A 118 -14.14 -25.95 -14.86
N LYS A 119 -13.43 -26.67 -15.75
CA LYS A 119 -12.77 -27.95 -15.44
C LYS A 119 -11.38 -27.76 -14.82
N LEU A 120 -10.82 -26.56 -14.89
CA LEU A 120 -9.52 -26.25 -14.31
C LEU A 120 -9.65 -26.13 -12.79
N GLN A 121 -9.39 -27.23 -12.09
CA GLN A 121 -9.27 -27.25 -10.64
C GLN A 121 -7.87 -26.78 -10.23
N LEU A 122 -7.65 -25.47 -10.10
CA LEU A 122 -6.46 -24.99 -9.39
C LEU A 122 -6.67 -25.16 -7.88
N ARG A 123 -5.75 -25.85 -7.21
CA ARG A 123 -5.72 -26.01 -5.75
C ARG A 123 -5.21 -24.75 -5.03
N PHE A 124 -5.65 -23.57 -5.47
CA PHE A 124 -5.16 -22.28 -4.97
C PHE A 124 -5.37 -22.13 -3.46
N PHE A 125 -6.48 -22.66 -2.94
CA PHE A 125 -6.86 -22.57 -1.52
C PHE A 125 -6.27 -23.65 -0.62
N ALA A 126 -5.74 -24.76 -1.16
CA ALA A 126 -5.12 -25.80 -0.34
C ALA A 126 -3.81 -25.32 0.32
N LEU A 127 -3.15 -24.33 -0.28
CA LEU A 127 -1.94 -23.70 0.25
C LEU A 127 -2.23 -22.61 1.30
N LEU A 128 -3.34 -21.85 1.15
CA LEU A 128 -3.66 -20.74 2.06
C LEU A 128 -4.46 -21.19 3.30
N GLY A 129 -5.37 -22.16 3.15
CA GLY A 129 -6.22 -22.64 4.25
C GLY A 129 -5.47 -23.46 5.32
N HIS A 130 -4.32 -24.04 4.98
CA HIS A 130 -3.54 -24.85 5.92
C HIS A 130 -2.65 -24.01 6.86
N GLU A 131 -2.35 -22.75 6.51
CA GLU A 131 -1.56 -21.83 7.34
C GLU A 131 -2.41 -20.98 8.29
N GLN A 132 -3.67 -20.71 7.94
CA GLN A 132 -4.56 -19.89 8.77
C GLN A 132 -4.92 -20.53 10.12
N GLN A 133 -4.78 -21.86 10.25
CA GLN A 133 -4.90 -22.57 11.53
C GLN A 133 -3.62 -22.58 12.39
N ARG A 134 -2.47 -22.15 11.86
CA ARG A 134 -1.17 -22.26 12.57
C ARG A 134 -0.53 -20.93 12.98
N GLY A 135 -1.18 -19.79 12.73
CA GLY A 135 -0.72 -18.50 13.26
C GLY A 135 0.63 -18.03 12.70
N TYR A 136 1.08 -18.58 11.58
CA TYR A 136 2.27 -18.10 10.89
C TYR A 136 1.86 -17.04 9.87
N ALA A 137 2.41 -15.85 10.03
CA ALA A 137 2.30 -14.78 9.06
C ALA A 137 3.05 -15.18 7.78
N VAL A 138 2.28 -15.46 6.72
CA VAL A 138 2.59 -15.17 5.31
C VAL A 138 4.09 -15.25 4.95
N ILE A 139 4.62 -16.47 4.79
CA ILE A 139 5.92 -16.71 4.13
C ILE A 139 5.71 -17.42 2.77
N ALA A 140 4.56 -17.21 2.12
CA ALA A 140 4.26 -17.84 0.82
C ALA A 140 4.12 -16.84 -0.35
N ILE A 141 4.57 -15.59 -0.19
CA ILE A 141 4.55 -14.62 -1.30
C ILE A 141 5.58 -14.93 -2.43
N PRO A 142 6.72 -15.65 -2.25
CA PRO A 142 7.66 -15.81 -3.37
C PRO A 142 7.27 -16.90 -4.38
N LEU A 143 6.24 -17.72 -4.13
CA LEU A 143 5.89 -18.83 -5.05
C LEU A 143 4.87 -18.48 -6.14
N ILE A 144 4.18 -17.34 -6.03
CA ILE A 144 3.19 -16.94 -7.05
C ILE A 144 3.87 -16.28 -8.26
N PHE A 145 5.06 -15.66 -8.10
CA PHE A 145 5.78 -15.05 -9.22
C PHE A 145 6.54 -16.06 -10.10
N PHE A 146 6.86 -17.26 -9.61
CA PHE A 146 7.67 -18.22 -10.38
C PHE A 146 6.88 -19.05 -11.40
N PHE A 147 5.54 -19.11 -11.28
CA PHE A 147 4.70 -19.93 -12.18
C PHE A 147 4.02 -19.17 -13.31
N CYS A 148 4.19 -17.84 -13.40
CA CYS A 148 3.60 -17.04 -14.48
C CYS A 148 4.60 -16.54 -15.53
N PHE A 149 5.90 -16.85 -15.41
CA PHE A 149 6.95 -16.36 -16.33
C PHE A 149 7.88 -17.45 -16.89
N VAL A 150 7.44 -18.71 -16.97
CA VAL A 150 8.12 -19.76 -17.74
C VAL A 150 7.16 -20.35 -18.76
#